data_AF-A0AAN7HIY4-F1
#
_entry.id   AF-A0AAN7HIY4-F1
#
_cell.length_a   1.000
_cell.length_b   1.000
_cell.length_c   1.000
_cell.angle_alpha   90.00
_cell.angle_beta   90.00
_cell.angle_gamma   90.00
#
_symmetry.space_group_name_H-M   'P 1'
#
loop_
_entity.id
_entity.type
_entity.pdbx_description
1 polymer ?
#
loop_
_entity_poly.entity_id
_entity_poly.type
_entity_poly.pdbx_seq_one_letter_code
_entity_poly.pdbx_strand_id
1 'polypeptide(L)'
;MSAATTTELVHAYRRLLRAGLRAVQFSKPSRSTVTAKLREGFRDPGAKFDPERVRRTVWFLNAAAQQRGLEHRIVKNLCRVHWERAREASRTAWRLRVRHDEAARERKEGRKKDPDVIKGTEYEHYERTIAMLNDSMGLCLR
;
A
#
# COMPACT_ATOMS: atom_id res chain seq x y z
N MET A 1 -2.46 20.94 -17.20
CA MET A 1 -2.35 19.49 -16.99
C MET A 1 -3.36 18.83 -17.90
N SER A 2 -2.92 18.13 -18.95
CA SER A 2 -3.84 17.41 -19.85
C SER A 2 -4.48 16.25 -19.12
N ALA A 3 -5.78 16.05 -19.26
CA ALA A 3 -6.44 14.85 -18.78
C ALA A 3 -5.83 13.63 -19.49
N ALA A 4 -5.48 12.59 -18.73
CA ALA A 4 -4.88 11.38 -19.27
C ALA A 4 -5.90 10.66 -20.17
N THR A 5 -5.47 10.20 -21.33
CA THR A 5 -6.32 9.35 -22.17
C THR A 5 -6.46 7.97 -21.53
N THR A 6 -7.58 7.29 -21.78
CA THR A 6 -7.84 5.93 -21.26
C THR A 6 -6.73 4.95 -21.67
N THR A 7 -6.21 5.09 -22.89
CA THR A 7 -5.10 4.31 -23.43
C THR A 7 -3.80 4.51 -22.64
N GLU A 8 -3.45 5.76 -22.29
CA GLU A 8 -2.27 6.08 -21.47
C GLU A 8 -2.36 5.44 -20.08
N LEU A 9 -3.53 5.50 -19.44
CA LEU A 9 -3.76 4.87 -18.14
C LEU A 9 -3.56 3.35 -18.20
N VAL A 10 -4.09 2.69 -19.23
CA VAL A 10 -3.92 1.25 -19.44
C VAL A 10 -2.44 0.90 -19.66
N HIS A 11 -1.72 1.68 -20.45
CA HIS A 11 -0.30 1.45 -20.67
C HIS A 11 0.53 1.68 -19.40
N ALA A 12 0.24 2.74 -18.64
CA ALA A 12 0.89 3.03 -17.36
C ALA A 12 0.69 1.87 -16.37
N TYR A 13 -0.57 1.42 -16.21
CA TYR A 13 -0.91 0.28 -15.36
C TYR A 13 -0.13 -0.97 -15.76
N ARG A 14 -0.10 -1.32 -17.06
CA ARG A 14 0.61 -2.50 -17.56
C ARG A 14 2.12 -2.43 -17.33
N ARG A 15 2.73 -1.25 -17.52
CA ARG A 15 4.18 -1.04 -17.30
C ARG A 15 4.53 -1.20 -15.82
N LEU A 16 3.77 -0.54 -14.93
CA LEU A 16 3.96 -0.64 -13.48
C LEU A 16 3.73 -2.06 -12.97
N LEU A 17 2.68 -2.75 -13.46
CA LEU A 17 2.39 -4.12 -13.07
C LEU A 17 3.55 -5.06 -13.43
N ARG A 18 4.04 -5.00 -14.67
CA ARG A 18 5.16 -5.85 -15.11
C ARG A 18 6.44 -5.55 -14.32
N ALA A 19 6.77 -4.27 -14.13
CA ALA A 19 7.96 -3.86 -13.39
C ALA A 19 7.86 -4.28 -11.90
N GLY A 20 6.71 -4.06 -11.26
CA GLY A 20 6.47 -4.42 -9.86
C GLY A 20 6.53 -5.92 -9.62
N LEU A 21 5.97 -6.73 -10.53
CA LEU A 21 6.06 -8.20 -10.45
C LEU A 21 7.50 -8.71 -10.57
N ARG A 22 8.30 -8.11 -11.46
CA ARG A 22 9.73 -8.41 -11.59
C ARG A 22 10.52 -7.97 -10.35
N ALA A 23 10.23 -6.79 -9.80
CA ALA A 23 10.87 -6.26 -8.60
C ALA A 23 10.74 -7.21 -7.39
N VAL A 24 9.57 -7.84 -7.24
CA VAL A 24 9.32 -8.82 -6.16
C VAL A 24 9.64 -10.26 -6.56
N GLN A 25 10.22 -10.48 -7.74
CA GLN A 25 10.56 -11.80 -8.28
C GLN A 25 9.37 -12.77 -8.26
N PHE A 26 8.16 -12.26 -8.50
CA PHE A 26 6.91 -13.02 -8.46
C PHE A 26 6.65 -13.77 -7.12
N SER A 27 7.36 -13.43 -6.04
CA SER A 27 7.24 -14.09 -4.74
C SER A 27 5.88 -13.88 -4.08
N LYS A 28 5.39 -14.89 -3.35
CA LYS A 28 4.24 -14.74 -2.45
C LYS A 28 4.75 -14.38 -1.04
N PRO A 29 4.10 -13.47 -0.30
CA PRO A 29 2.85 -12.76 -0.60
C PRO A 29 3.01 -11.50 -1.47
N SER A 30 4.23 -11.01 -1.69
CA SER A 30 4.54 -9.71 -2.31
C SER A 30 3.86 -9.46 -3.66
N ARG A 31 3.78 -10.45 -4.55
CA ARG A 31 3.06 -10.37 -5.83
C ARG A 31 1.60 -9.96 -5.64
N SER A 32 0.92 -10.57 -4.68
CA SER A 32 -0.50 -10.27 -4.40
C SER A 32 -0.64 -8.86 -3.83
N THR A 33 0.27 -8.48 -2.93
CA THR A 33 0.30 -7.13 -2.35
C THR A 33 0.49 -6.05 -3.40
N VAL A 34 1.49 -6.18 -4.28
CA VAL A 34 1.76 -5.24 -5.39
C VAL A 34 0.55 -5.12 -6.31
N THR A 35 -0.06 -6.24 -6.68
CA THR A 35 -1.22 -6.24 -7.56
C THR A 35 -2.43 -5.55 -6.91
N ALA A 36 -2.66 -5.80 -5.62
CA ALA A 36 -3.73 -5.16 -4.87
C ALA A 36 -3.52 -3.65 -4.78
N LYS A 37 -2.30 -3.20 -4.45
CA LYS A 37 -1.96 -1.77 -4.35
C LYS A 37 -2.04 -1.03 -5.68
N LEU A 38 -1.59 -1.65 -6.78
CA LEU A 38 -1.78 -1.06 -8.10
C LEU A 38 -3.26 -0.92 -8.45
N ARG A 39 -4.09 -1.93 -8.16
CA ARG A 39 -5.53 -1.83 -8.39
C ARG A 39 -6.20 -0.76 -7.55
N GLU A 40 -5.81 -0.65 -6.27
CA GLU A 40 -6.29 0.39 -5.36
C GLU A 40 -5.95 1.79 -5.91
N GLY A 41 -4.69 2.02 -6.28
CA GLY A 41 -4.25 3.33 -6.79
C GLY A 41 -4.90 3.74 -8.11
N PHE A 42 -5.13 2.81 -9.04
CA PHE A 42 -5.78 3.12 -10.33
C PHE A 42 -7.31 3.20 -10.25
N ARG A 43 -7.93 2.72 -9.17
CA ARG A 43 -9.38 2.82 -8.94
C ARG A 43 -9.76 4.00 -8.05
N ASP A 44 -8.79 4.63 -7.42
CA ASP A 44 -8.97 5.81 -6.59
C ASP A 44 -9.44 7.00 -7.44
N PRO A 45 -10.68 7.51 -7.24
CA PRO A 45 -11.24 8.58 -8.06
C PRO A 45 -10.55 9.94 -7.86
N GLY A 46 -9.78 10.10 -6.77
CA GLY A 46 -9.02 11.31 -6.48
C GLY A 46 -7.58 11.29 -6.99
N ALA A 47 -7.14 10.19 -7.61
CA ALA A 47 -5.75 10.04 -8.03
C ALA A 47 -5.41 10.94 -9.22
N LYS A 48 -4.34 11.75 -9.07
CA LYS A 48 -3.79 12.55 -10.16
C LYS A 48 -2.82 11.70 -10.98
N PHE A 49 -3.03 11.65 -12.29
CA PHE A 49 -2.12 10.97 -13.21
C PHE A 49 -0.94 11.89 -13.58
N ASP A 50 0.28 11.40 -13.35
CA ASP A 50 1.52 12.06 -13.76
C ASP A 50 2.39 11.04 -14.53
N PRO A 51 2.54 11.20 -15.86
CA PRO A 51 3.26 10.23 -16.68
C PRO A 51 4.76 10.17 -16.35
N GLU A 52 5.36 11.27 -15.87
CA GLU A 52 6.77 11.31 -15.54
C GLU A 52 7.03 10.59 -14.20
N ARG A 53 6.16 10.76 -13.20
CA ARG A 53 6.21 9.97 -11.96
C ARG A 53 6.05 8.47 -12.23
N VAL A 54 5.16 8.10 -13.15
CA VAL A 54 5.02 6.70 -13.59
C VAL A 54 6.32 6.19 -14.21
N ARG A 55 6.95 6.96 -15.11
CA ARG A 55 8.21 6.60 -15.76
C ARG A 55 9.33 6.35 -14.74
N ARG A 56 9.52 7.26 -13.79
CA ARG A 56 10.52 7.14 -12.71
C ARG A 56 10.25 5.95 -11.81
N THR A 57 8.99 5.70 -11.48
CA THR A 57 8.60 4.52 -10.68
C THR A 57 8.88 3.22 -11.41
N VAL A 58 8.65 3.15 -12.72
CA VAL A 58 9.04 1.98 -13.52
C VAL A 58 10.56 1.76 -13.49
N TRP A 59 11.36 2.83 -13.59
CA TRP A 59 12.82 2.74 -13.47
C TRP A 59 13.24 2.22 -12.09
N PHE A 60 12.68 2.78 -11.02
CA PHE A 60 12.93 2.35 -9.65
C PHE A 60 12.61 0.86 -9.44
N LEU A 61 11.46 0.40 -9.95
CA LEU A 61 11.06 -1.02 -9.85
C LEU A 61 11.96 -1.95 -10.69
N ASN A 62 12.41 -1.51 -11.86
CA ASN A 62 13.37 -2.28 -12.65
C ASN A 62 14.73 -2.38 -11.96
N ALA A 63 15.21 -1.29 -11.33
CA ALA A 63 16.44 -1.33 -10.52
C ALA A 63 16.31 -2.30 -9.34
N ALA A 64 15.17 -2.28 -8.64
CA ALA A 64 14.84 -3.23 -7.58
C ALA A 64 14.80 -4.70 -8.03
N ALA A 65 14.52 -4.95 -9.32
CA ALA A 65 14.53 -6.29 -9.91
C ALA A 65 15.95 -6.75 -10.29
N GLN A 66 16.79 -5.83 -10.76
CA GLN A 66 18.13 -6.13 -11.26
C GLN A 66 19.14 -6.41 -10.14
N GLN A 67 19.08 -5.65 -9.05
CA GLN A 67 20.08 -5.72 -7.98
C GLN A 67 19.42 -5.75 -6.60
N ARG A 68 20.09 -6.37 -5.62
CA ARG A 68 19.68 -6.34 -4.20
C ARG A 68 20.10 -5.03 -3.52
N GLY A 69 19.74 -3.90 -4.14
CA GLY A 69 20.08 -2.55 -3.69
C GLY A 69 19.13 -1.98 -2.63
N LEU A 70 19.13 -0.65 -2.50
CA LEU A 70 18.20 0.07 -1.62
C LEU A 70 16.78 -0.04 -2.15
N GLU A 71 16.58 0.07 -3.45
CA GLU A 71 15.29 -0.03 -4.13
C GLU A 71 14.63 -1.38 -3.84
N HIS A 72 15.40 -2.47 -3.94
CA HIS A 72 14.92 -3.80 -3.59
C HIS A 72 14.48 -3.89 -2.13
N ARG A 73 15.28 -3.35 -1.20
CA ARG A 73 14.96 -3.33 0.23
C ARG A 73 13.71 -2.51 0.52
N ILE A 74 13.55 -1.36 -0.12
CA ILE A 74 12.38 -0.49 0.00
C ILE A 74 11.13 -1.24 -0.48
N VAL A 75 11.14 -1.79 -1.70
CA VAL A 75 9.99 -2.55 -2.25
C VAL A 75 9.63 -3.75 -1.37
N LYS A 76 10.63 -4.47 -0.86
CA LYS A 76 10.42 -5.59 0.07
C LYS A 76 9.73 -5.13 1.36
N ASN A 77 10.19 -4.03 1.96
CA ASN A 77 9.62 -3.49 3.19
C ASN A 77 8.21 -2.97 2.97
N LEU A 78 7.94 -2.25 1.87
CA LEU A 78 6.61 -1.82 1.47
C LEU A 78 5.65 -3.03 1.40
N CYS A 79 6.05 -4.10 0.70
CA CYS A 79 5.25 -5.30 0.58
C CYS A 79 4.98 -5.97 1.94
N ARG A 80 5.99 -5.99 2.82
CA ARG A 80 5.88 -6.57 4.17
C ARG A 80 4.90 -5.78 5.03
N VAL A 81 5.04 -4.46 5.11
CA VAL A 81 4.16 -3.58 5.90
C VAL A 81 2.72 -3.71 5.44
N HIS A 82 2.48 -3.64 4.13
CA HIS A 82 1.13 -3.78 3.58
C HIS A 82 0.52 -5.16 3.84
N TRP A 83 1.32 -6.22 3.76
CA TRP A 83 0.84 -7.56 4.08
C TRP A 83 0.49 -7.71 5.57
N GLU A 84 1.32 -7.16 6.47
CA GLU A 84 1.02 -7.19 7.91
C GLU A 84 -0.24 -6.40 8.22
N ARG A 85 -0.43 -5.20 7.65
CA ARG A 85 -1.68 -4.44 7.82
C ARG A 85 -2.91 -5.20 7.34
N ALA A 86 -2.84 -5.83 6.18
CA ALA A 86 -3.94 -6.65 5.67
C ALA A 86 -4.23 -7.86 6.58
N ARG A 87 -3.18 -8.46 7.14
CA ARG A 87 -3.27 -9.58 8.09
C ARG A 87 -3.86 -9.13 9.43
N GLU A 88 -3.46 -7.98 9.94
CA GLU A 88 -3.99 -7.35 11.15
C GLU A 88 -5.46 -6.96 10.97
N ALA A 89 -5.84 -6.33 9.87
CA ALA A 89 -7.23 -6.01 9.56
C ALA A 89 -8.11 -7.26 9.50
N SER A 90 -7.61 -8.33 8.87
CA SER A 90 -8.30 -9.63 8.79
C SER A 90 -8.44 -10.31 10.16
N ARG A 91 -7.40 -10.22 11.00
CA ARG A 91 -7.44 -10.69 12.41
C ARG A 91 -8.39 -9.86 13.25
N THR A 92 -8.41 -8.56 13.03
CA THR A 92 -9.24 -7.62 13.77
C THR A 92 -10.70 -7.80 13.39
N ALA A 93 -11.03 -8.15 12.15
CA ALA A 93 -12.42 -8.44 11.75
C ALA A 93 -13.04 -9.62 12.52
N TRP A 94 -12.35 -10.75 12.68
CA TRP A 94 -12.88 -11.87 13.47
C TRP A 94 -12.87 -11.53 14.97
N ARG A 95 -11.82 -10.87 15.47
CA ARG A 95 -11.75 -10.45 16.87
C ARG A 95 -12.79 -9.38 17.21
N LEU A 96 -13.13 -8.50 16.27
CA LEU A 96 -14.20 -7.52 16.39
C LEU A 96 -15.55 -8.20 16.39
N ARG A 97 -15.77 -9.24 15.59
CA ARG A 97 -16.99 -10.05 15.66
C ARG A 97 -17.14 -10.70 17.04
N VAL A 98 -16.09 -11.38 17.51
CA VAL A 98 -16.06 -11.97 18.86
C VAL A 98 -16.23 -10.90 19.93
N ARG A 99 -15.52 -9.77 19.84
CA ARG A 99 -15.67 -8.63 20.76
C ARG A 99 -17.01 -7.93 20.64
N HIS A 100 -17.69 -7.96 19.50
CA HIS A 100 -19.01 -7.38 19.34
C HIS A 100 -20.05 -8.31 19.97
N ASP A 101 -19.87 -9.62 19.89
CA ASP A 101 -20.65 -10.61 20.64
C ASP A 101 -20.40 -10.49 22.16
N GLU A 102 -19.15 -10.32 22.58
CA GLU A 102 -18.76 -10.08 23.98
C GLU A 102 -19.19 -8.69 24.47
N ALA A 103 -19.03 -7.63 23.68
CA ALA A 103 -19.44 -6.28 24.05
C ALA A 103 -20.96 -6.09 23.97
N ALA A 104 -21.69 -6.86 23.17
CA ALA A 104 -23.15 -6.95 23.29
C ALA A 104 -23.57 -7.59 24.62
N ARG A 105 -22.74 -8.47 25.19
CA ARG A 105 -22.90 -8.98 26.56
C ARG A 105 -22.47 -7.94 27.61
N GLU A 106 -21.30 -7.29 27.45
CA GLU A 106 -20.80 -6.27 28.39
C GLU A 106 -21.57 -4.93 28.34
N ARG A 107 -22.21 -4.56 27.23
CA ARG A 107 -23.13 -3.40 27.16
C ARG A 107 -24.39 -3.62 28.01
N LYS A 108 -24.76 -4.86 28.32
CA LYS A 108 -25.73 -5.14 29.39
C LYS A 108 -25.18 -4.84 30.80
N GLU A 109 -23.86 -4.78 30.96
CA GLU A 109 -23.16 -4.56 32.24
C GLU A 109 -22.48 -3.19 32.38
N GLY A 110 -22.68 -2.25 31.43
CA GLY A 110 -22.51 -0.82 31.68
C GLY A 110 -21.08 -0.26 31.77
N ARG A 111 -20.05 -0.92 31.23
CA ARG A 111 -18.65 -0.41 31.30
C ARG A 111 -18.22 0.34 30.03
N LYS A 112 -17.90 1.64 30.14
CA LYS A 112 -17.23 2.42 29.06
C LYS A 112 -15.71 2.28 29.20
N LYS A 113 -15.01 2.01 28.09
CA LYS A 113 -13.53 1.95 28.00
C LYS A 113 -12.98 3.24 27.39
N ASP A 114 -11.89 3.75 27.96
CA ASP A 114 -11.19 4.93 27.46
C ASP A 114 -10.58 4.69 26.06
N PRO A 115 -10.53 5.73 25.21
CA PRO A 115 -9.96 5.63 23.87
C PRO A 115 -8.43 5.49 23.93
N ASP A 116 -7.92 4.54 23.14
CA ASP A 116 -6.50 4.22 23.06
C ASP A 116 -5.80 5.15 22.06
N VAL A 117 -4.99 6.09 22.55
CA VAL A 117 -4.33 7.16 21.75
C VAL A 117 -3.32 6.60 20.74
N ILE A 118 -2.82 5.38 20.97
CA ILE A 118 -1.84 4.72 20.10
C ILE A 118 -2.53 4.10 18.88
N LYS A 119 -3.81 3.70 19.00
CA LYS A 119 -4.54 3.07 17.90
C LYS A 119 -4.86 4.10 16.81
N GLY A 120 -4.13 4.02 15.70
CA GLY A 120 -4.34 4.84 14.51
C GLY A 120 -3.16 5.70 14.10
N THR A 121 -2.21 5.97 15.01
CA THR A 121 -0.97 6.72 14.72
C THR A 121 0.23 5.83 14.39
N GLU A 122 0.07 4.51 14.53
CA GLU A 122 1.10 3.47 14.38
C GLU A 122 1.94 3.57 13.09
N TYR A 123 1.31 4.05 12.01
CA TYR A 123 1.93 4.12 10.68
C TYR A 123 2.18 5.53 10.18
N GLU A 124 1.89 6.57 10.98
CA GLU A 124 1.95 7.97 10.52
C GLU A 124 3.37 8.36 10.06
N HIS A 125 4.39 8.01 10.85
CA HIS A 125 5.78 8.25 10.48
C HIS A 125 6.21 7.50 9.22
N TYR A 126 5.70 6.28 9.04
CA TYR A 126 5.96 5.49 7.84
C TYR A 126 5.34 6.15 6.61
N GLU A 127 4.07 6.52 6.67
CA GLU A 127 3.37 7.19 5.56
C GLU A 127 4.04 8.51 5.20
N ARG A 128 4.44 9.30 6.20
CA ARG A 128 5.17 10.55 5.99
C ARG A 128 6.52 10.31 5.30
N THR A 129 7.22 9.24 5.68
CA THR A 129 8.50 8.88 5.04
C THR A 129 8.31 8.48 3.58
N ILE A 130 7.27 7.71 3.26
CA ILE A 130 6.95 7.35 1.87
C ILE A 130 6.52 8.58 1.07
N ALA A 131 5.77 9.51 1.66
CA ALA A 131 5.42 10.77 1.01
C ALA A 131 6.68 11.59 0.67
N MET A 132 7.61 11.77 1.62
CA MET A 132 8.88 12.47 1.38
C MET A 132 9.75 11.78 0.33
N LEU A 133 9.78 10.44 0.30
CA LEU A 133 10.47 9.68 -0.74
C LEU A 133 9.85 9.92 -2.12
N ASN A 134 8.51 9.92 -2.20
CA ASN A 134 7.80 10.17 -3.45
C ASN A 134 8.04 11.59 -3.96
N ASP A 135 8.11 12.58 -3.08
CA ASP A 135 8.34 13.96 -3.48
C ASP A 135 9.79 14.23 -3.88
N SER A 136 10.76 13.68 -3.14
CA SER A 136 12.18 13.84 -3.46
C SER A 136 12.58 13.14 -4.76
N MET A 137 12.07 11.93 -5.03
CA MET A 137 12.42 11.15 -6.22
C MET A 137 11.39 11.28 -7.37
N GLY A 138 10.25 11.94 -7.13
CA GLY A 138 9.13 11.98 -8.07
C GLY A 138 8.57 10.58 -8.36
N LEU A 139 8.29 9.81 -7.32
CA LEU A 139 7.73 8.45 -7.43
C LEU A 139 6.21 8.46 -7.14
N CYS A 140 5.57 7.32 -7.40
CA CYS A 140 4.17 7.07 -7.09
C CYS A 140 3.99 5.81 -6.23
N LEU A 141 4.85 5.63 -5.21
CA LEU A 141 4.74 4.53 -4.25
C LEU A 141 3.59 4.80 -3.26
N ARG A 142 2.89 3.75 -2.83
CA ARG A 142 1.78 3.80 -1.88
C ARG A 142 1.79 2.56 -0.98
#